data_AF-A0A2M8CPJ0-F1
#
_entry.id   AF-A0A2M8CPJ0-F1
#
_cell.length_a   1.000
_cell.length_b   1.000
_cell.length_c   1.000
_cell.angle_alpha   90.00
_cell.angle_beta   90.00
_cell.angle_gamma   90.00
#
_symmetry.space_group_name_H-M   'P 1'
#
loop_
_entity.id
_entity.type
_entity.pdbx_description
1 polymer ?
#
loop_
_entity_poly.entity_id
_entity_poly.type
_entity_poly.pdbx_seq_one_letter_code
_entity_poly.pdbx_strand_id
1 'polypeptide(L)'
;MRQGTRGAFHEALLSVTDYGFRLQDIQTPIHLWHGEADQNIPVAMARFVESAVPKCEAEFYPNEGHLSLFKKHSAEFIHTLSA
;
A
#
# COMPACT_ATOMS: atom_id res chain seq x y z
N MET A 1 10.33 11.05 -17.56
CA MET A 1 9.07 11.53 -16.94
C MET A 1 8.38 12.49 -17.91
N ARG A 2 7.05 12.44 -18.06
CA ARG A 2 6.30 13.43 -18.85
C ARG A 2 6.10 14.69 -18.02
N GLN A 3 6.27 15.86 -18.62
CA GLN A 3 6.14 17.17 -17.95
C GLN A 3 4.67 17.61 -17.85
N GLY A 4 4.32 18.39 -16.82
CA GLY A 4 2.99 19.00 -16.62
C GLY A 4 2.20 18.47 -15.40
N THR A 5 1.00 19.01 -15.18
CA THR A 5 0.18 18.76 -13.96
C THR A 5 -0.76 17.57 -14.04
N ARG A 6 -0.90 16.94 -15.21
CA ARG A 6 -1.90 15.87 -15.44
C ARG A 6 -1.73 14.68 -14.49
N GLY A 7 -0.49 14.31 -14.17
CA GLY A 7 -0.22 13.21 -13.24
C GLY A 7 -0.72 13.51 -11.83
N ALA A 8 -0.35 14.68 -11.29
CA ALA A 8 -0.79 15.11 -9.97
C ALA A 8 -2.32 15.29 -9.88
N PHE A 9 -2.95 15.81 -10.94
CA PHE A 9 -4.41 15.91 -11.02
C PHE A 9 -5.09 14.54 -10.98
N HIS A 10 -4.55 13.56 -11.71
CA HIS A 10 -5.09 12.21 -11.71
C HIS A 10 -4.97 11.53 -10.34
N GLU A 11 -3.82 11.67 -9.67
CA GLU A 11 -3.60 11.14 -8.32
C GLU A 11 -4.59 11.73 -7.30
N ALA A 12 -4.81 13.05 -7.36
CA ALA A 12 -5.76 13.73 -6.48
C ALA A 12 -7.20 13.24 -6.73
N LEU A 13 -7.56 12.94 -7.98
CA LEU A 13 -8.88 12.44 -8.32
C LEU A 13 -9.11 11.03 -7.75
N LEU A 14 -8.12 10.12 -7.86
CA LEU A 14 -8.20 8.76 -7.31
C LEU A 14 -8.39 8.74 -5.79
N SER A 15 -8.03 9.81 -5.08
CA SER A 15 -8.25 9.93 -3.64
C SER A 15 -9.71 10.21 -3.27
N VAL A 16 -10.54 10.61 -4.25
CA VAL A 16 -11.95 11.01 -4.04
C VAL A 16 -12.93 10.29 -4.99
N THR A 17 -12.44 9.36 -5.80
CA THR A 17 -13.24 8.55 -6.74
C THR A 17 -12.93 7.08 -6.57
N ASP A 18 -13.86 6.22 -6.96
CA ASP A 18 -13.61 4.78 -7.00
C ASP A 18 -12.43 4.42 -7.93
N TYR A 19 -11.67 3.39 -7.54
CA TYR A 19 -10.55 2.86 -8.33
C TYR A 19 -11.00 2.15 -9.63
N GLY A 20 -12.30 2.00 -9.85
CA GLY A 20 -12.87 1.26 -10.99
C GLY A 20 -12.92 -0.25 -10.81
N PHE A 21 -12.57 -0.76 -9.62
CA PHE A 21 -12.73 -2.15 -9.21
C PHE A 21 -12.93 -2.22 -7.69
N ARG A 22 -13.43 -3.36 -7.20
CA ARG A 22 -13.59 -3.59 -5.75
C ARG A 22 -12.42 -4.44 -5.25
N LEU A 23 -11.95 -4.17 -4.03
CA LEU A 23 -10.85 -4.92 -3.43
C LEU A 23 -11.14 -6.43 -3.33
N GLN A 24 -12.41 -6.79 -3.13
CA GLN A 24 -12.87 -8.18 -3.06
C GLN A 24 -12.72 -8.94 -4.40
N ASP A 25 -12.59 -8.21 -5.51
CA ASP A 25 -12.44 -8.80 -6.84
C ASP A 25 -10.97 -9.12 -7.17
N ILE A 26 -10.02 -8.78 -6.28
CA ILE A 26 -8.59 -9.09 -6.47
C ILE A 26 -8.32 -10.56 -6.15
N GLN A 27 -8.00 -11.34 -7.19
CA GLN A 27 -7.75 -12.79 -7.07
C GLN A 27 -6.27 -13.18 -7.02
N THR A 28 -5.39 -12.23 -7.35
CA THR A 28 -3.93 -12.39 -7.28
C THR A 28 -3.48 -12.29 -5.82
N PRO A 29 -2.54 -13.15 -5.35
CA PRO A 29 -1.94 -12.98 -4.04
C PRO A 29 -1.27 -11.60 -3.88
N ILE A 30 -1.45 -10.97 -2.73
CA ILE A 30 -0.90 -9.65 -2.41
C ILE A 30 -0.13 -9.74 -1.09
N HIS A 31 1.12 -9.27 -1.08
CA HIS A 31 1.83 -8.93 0.14
C HIS A 31 1.61 -7.46 0.48
N LEU A 32 1.24 -7.16 1.72
CA LEU A 32 0.97 -5.82 2.23
C LEU A 32 1.81 -5.53 3.47
N TRP A 33 2.80 -4.65 3.34
CA TRP A 33 3.61 -4.20 4.47
C TRP A 33 3.20 -2.78 4.88
N HIS A 34 2.94 -2.56 6.17
CA HIS A 34 2.57 -1.23 6.67
C HIS A 34 3.24 -0.90 8.02
N GLY A 35 3.67 0.34 8.19
CA GLY A 35 4.21 0.83 9.46
C GLY A 35 3.11 1.43 10.33
N GLU A 36 2.92 0.96 11.56
CA GLU A 36 1.83 1.46 12.41
C GLU A 36 2.07 2.89 12.94
N ALA A 37 3.33 3.36 12.90
CA ALA A 37 3.69 4.73 13.25
C ALA A 37 3.63 5.69 12.03
N ASP A 38 3.12 5.25 10.88
CA ASP A 38 2.94 6.10 9.69
C ASP A 38 1.95 7.24 10.00
N GLN A 39 2.43 8.48 9.87
CA GLN A 39 1.65 9.70 10.08
C GLN A 39 1.03 10.25 8.79
N ASN A 40 1.43 9.74 7.63
CA ASN A 40 0.87 10.11 6.34
C ASN A 40 -0.38 9.28 6.04
N ILE A 41 -0.30 7.97 6.29
CA ILE A 41 -1.36 7.00 5.98
C ILE A 41 -1.72 6.21 7.24
N PRO A 42 -2.94 6.36 7.79
CA PRO A 42 -3.36 5.64 8.98
C PRO A 42 -3.35 4.12 8.77
N VAL A 43 -2.87 3.37 9.76
CA VAL A 43 -2.85 1.89 9.75
C VAL A 43 -4.23 1.27 9.49
N ALA A 44 -5.32 1.96 9.86
CA ALA A 44 -6.68 1.52 9.58
C ALA A 44 -6.95 1.29 8.08
N MET A 45 -6.30 2.04 7.18
CA MET A 45 -6.42 1.83 5.74
C MET A 45 -5.80 0.51 5.30
N ALA A 46 -4.61 0.19 5.81
CA ALA A 46 -3.93 -1.07 5.54
C ALA A 46 -4.73 -2.28 6.08
N ARG A 47 -5.27 -2.15 7.30
CA ARG A 47 -6.17 -3.17 7.91
C ARG A 47 -7.46 -3.36 7.11
N PHE A 48 -8.01 -2.28 6.55
CA PHE A 48 -9.16 -2.39 5.66
C PHE A 48 -8.82 -3.19 4.41
N VAL A 49 -7.66 -2.94 3.77
CA VAL A 49 -7.21 -3.70 2.59
C VAL A 49 -7.00 -5.18 2.94
N GLU A 50 -6.30 -5.49 4.03
CA GLU A 50 -6.11 -6.86 4.54
C GLU A 50 -7.45 -7.59 4.70
N SER A 51 -8.46 -6.91 5.27
CA SER A 51 -9.80 -7.51 5.47
C SER A 51 -10.62 -7.67 4.19
N ALA A 52 -10.36 -6.86 3.17
CA ALA A 52 -11.18 -6.79 1.97
C ALA A 52 -10.63 -7.63 0.80
N VAL A 53 -9.31 -7.83 0.74
CA VAL A 53 -8.64 -8.58 -0.33
C VAL A 53 -8.54 -10.07 0.06
N PRO A 54 -9.14 -11.00 -0.70
CA PRO A 54 -9.25 -12.41 -0.30
C PRO A 54 -7.92 -13.15 -0.09
N LYS A 55 -6.85 -12.73 -0.78
CA LYS A 55 -5.52 -13.36 -0.72
C LYS A 55 -4.45 -12.34 -0.33
N CYS A 56 -4.68 -11.64 0.77
CA CYS A 56 -3.74 -10.69 1.32
C CYS A 56 -2.96 -11.29 2.48
N GLU A 57 -1.64 -11.29 2.37
CA GLU A 57 -0.73 -11.55 3.47
C GLU A 57 -0.17 -10.21 3.93
N ALA A 58 -0.55 -9.79 5.13
CA ALA A 58 -0.23 -8.48 5.65
C ALA A 58 0.69 -8.54 6.87
N GLU A 59 1.68 -7.67 6.90
CA GLU A 59 2.66 -7.54 7.98
C GLU A 59 2.73 -6.09 8.44
N PHE A 60 2.69 -5.91 9.76
CA PHE A 60 2.60 -4.61 10.39
C PHE A 60 3.78 -4.37 11.32
N TYR A 61 4.43 -3.22 11.17
CA TYR A 61 5.65 -2.88 11.88
C TYR A 61 5.35 -1.74 12.87
N PRO A 62 5.21 -2.02 14.18
CA PRO A 62 4.70 -1.04 15.15
C PRO A 62 5.52 0.25 15.23
N ASN A 63 6.83 0.17 15.02
CA ASN A 63 7.77 1.28 15.19
C ASN A 63 8.19 1.93 13.87
N GLU A 64 7.57 1.57 12.76
CA GLU A 64 7.92 2.11 11.44
C GLU A 64 6.88 3.12 10.97
N GLY A 65 7.35 4.21 10.37
CA GLY A 65 6.52 5.17 9.65
C GLY A 65 6.79 5.11 8.14
N HIS A 66 6.16 6.01 7.39
CA HIS A 66 6.08 5.99 5.92
C HIS A 66 7.43 5.71 5.22
N LEU A 67 8.48 6.44 5.60
CA LEU A 67 9.80 6.31 4.98
C LEU A 67 10.71 5.30 5.69
N SER A 68 10.53 5.11 7.00
CA SER A 68 11.43 4.24 7.77
C SER A 68 11.18 2.76 7.47
N LEU A 69 9.92 2.39 7.19
CA LEU A 69 9.54 1.07 6.71
C LEU A 69 10.36 0.68 5.48
N PHE A 70 10.26 1.48 4.41
CA PHE A 70 10.96 1.22 3.16
C PHE A 70 12.48 1.25 3.33
N LYS A 71 13.00 2.23 4.07
CA LYS A 71 14.44 2.38 4.27
C LYS A 71 15.07 1.17 4.96
N LYS A 72 14.40 0.57 5.94
CA LYS A 72 14.96 -0.51 6.77
C LYS A 72 14.68 -1.90 6.21
N HIS A 73 13.53 -2.10 5.56
CA HIS A 73 13.02 -3.43 5.24
C HIS A 73 12.97 -3.73 3.72
N SER A 74 13.38 -2.79 2.86
CA SER A 74 13.31 -3.01 1.39
C SER A 74 14.03 -4.25 0.89
N ALA A 75 15.16 -4.64 1.50
CA ALA A 75 15.88 -5.86 1.11
C ALA A 75 15.06 -7.14 1.41
N GLU A 76 14.35 -7.17 2.54
CA GLU A 76 13.43 -8.24 2.92
C GLU A 76 12.26 -8.31 1.95
N PHE A 77 11.63 -7.18 1.65
CA PHE A 77 10.50 -7.13 0.71
C PHE A 77 10.89 -7.62 -0.68
N ILE A 78 12.06 -7.22 -1.20
CA ILE A 78 12.56 -7.70 -2.50
C ILE A 78 12.81 -9.21 -2.47
N HIS A 79 13.30 -9.75 -1.36
CA HIS A 79 13.51 -11.18 -1.21
C HIS A 79 12.19 -11.95 -1.24
N THR A 80 11.17 -11.49 -0.51
CA THR A 80 9.83 -12.09 -0.52
C THR A 80 9.22 -12.12 -1.92
N LEU A 81 9.44 -11.08 -2.72
CA LEU A 81 8.93 -11.01 -4.09
C LEU A 81 9.71 -11.88 -5.10
N SER A 82 10.86 -12.44 -4.70
CA SER A 82 11.72 -13.25 -5.56
C SER A 82 11.61 -14.76 -5.31
N ALA A 83 10.88 -15.16 -4.26
CA ALA A 83 10.63 -16.54 -3.88
C ALA A 83 9.42 -17.12 -4.62
#